data_AF-A0A6P0LHB3-F1
#
_entry.id   AF-A0A6P0LHB3-F1
#
_cell.length_a   1.000
_cell.length_b   1.000
_cell.length_c   1.000
_cell.angle_alpha   90.00
_cell.angle_beta   90.00
_cell.angle_gamma   90.00
#
_symmetry.space_group_name_H-M   'P 1'
#
loop_
_entity.id
_entity.type
_entity.pdbx_description
1 polymer ?
#
loop_
_entity_poly.entity_id
_entity_poly.type
_entity_poly.pdbx_seq_one_letter_code
_entity_poly.pdbx_strand_id
1 'polypeptide(L)'
;MNTYPSTNVIDLLRLLGNLASGFIRNPRGFDLEKVLGAWIDDVIKRYGSKNVILNFLLKKVLLVSGRDLSDHILQDPPNSQGYIEGNLKKDGMSFLAPNALTISHDQQWQRLRPYNEGVLGTGCQHQY
;
A
#
# COMPACT_ATOMS: atom_id res chain seq x y z
N MET A 1 -23.83 8.07 1.26
CA MET A 1 -22.42 7.61 1.23
C MET A 1 -22.37 6.31 2.01
N ASN A 2 -22.21 5.17 1.34
CA ASN A 2 -22.09 3.89 2.05
C ASN A 2 -20.71 3.83 2.69
N THR A 3 -20.66 3.95 4.01
CA THR A 3 -19.42 3.87 4.77
C THR A 3 -18.89 2.43 4.74
N TYR A 4 -17.61 2.25 4.40
CA TYR A 4 -16.98 0.93 4.45
C TYR A 4 -16.98 0.36 5.87
N PRO A 5 -17.10 -0.96 6.05
CA PRO A 5 -17.01 -1.57 7.38
C PRO A 5 -15.64 -1.29 8.00
N SER A 6 -15.60 -1.16 9.32
CA SER A 6 -14.38 -0.88 10.08
C SER A 6 -14.00 -2.07 10.95
N THR A 7 -12.70 -2.40 10.97
CA THR A 7 -12.14 -3.36 11.92
C THR A 7 -12.34 -2.85 13.34
N ASN A 8 -12.40 -3.79 14.28
CA ASN A 8 -12.40 -3.53 15.71
C ASN A 8 -11.04 -3.93 16.33
N VAL A 9 -10.92 -3.71 17.65
CA VAL A 9 -9.69 -4.01 18.40
C VAL A 9 -9.33 -5.51 18.36
N ILE A 10 -10.33 -6.40 18.33
CA ILE A 10 -10.11 -7.86 18.30
C ILE A 10 -9.41 -8.26 16.99
N ASP A 11 -9.75 -7.63 15.87
CA ASP A 11 -9.11 -7.92 14.58
C ASP A 11 -7.61 -7.60 14.61
N LEU A 12 -7.23 -6.49 15.25
CA LEU A 12 -5.84 -6.07 15.40
C LEU A 12 -5.09 -6.98 16.38
N LEU A 13 -5.74 -7.38 17.47
CA LEU A 13 -5.17 -8.36 18.41
C LEU A 13 -4.92 -9.71 17.74
N ARG A 14 -5.83 -10.15 16.85
CA ARG A 14 -5.63 -11.37 16.05
C ARG A 14 -4.43 -11.25 15.12
N LEU A 15 -4.25 -10.10 14.47
CA LEU A 15 -3.06 -9.85 13.66
C LEU A 15 -1.78 -9.96 14.51
N LEU A 16 -1.73 -9.23 15.63
CA LEU A 16 -0.56 -9.25 16.52
C LEU A 16 -0.26 -10.65 17.04
N GLY A 17 -1.29 -11.40 17.43
CA GLY A 17 -1.17 -12.79 17.87
C GLY A 17 -0.62 -13.71 16.77
N ASN A 18 -1.10 -13.56 15.54
CA ASN A 18 -0.63 -14.35 14.40
C ASN A 18 0.82 -14.02 14.04
N LEU A 19 1.21 -12.73 14.10
CA LEU A 19 2.59 -12.28 13.88
C LEU A 19 3.52 -12.87 14.95
N ALA A 20 3.17 -12.73 16.22
CA ALA A 20 3.96 -13.25 17.34
C ALA A 20 4.08 -14.78 17.28
N SER A 21 2.98 -15.49 17.03
CA SER A 21 2.97 -16.95 16.92
C SER A 21 3.81 -17.44 15.74
N GLY A 22 3.67 -16.80 14.57
CA GLY A 22 4.45 -17.13 13.38
C GLY A 22 5.95 -16.94 13.62
N PHE A 23 6.33 -15.83 14.24
CA PHE A 23 7.72 -15.53 14.55
C PHE A 23 8.31 -16.49 15.59
N ILE A 24 7.59 -16.77 16.68
CA ILE A 24 8.04 -17.72 17.73
C ILE A 24 8.21 -19.13 17.16
N ARG A 25 7.29 -19.58 16.29
CA ARG A 25 7.29 -20.95 15.76
C ARG A 25 8.38 -21.19 14.73
N ASN A 26 8.70 -20.20 13.91
CA ASN A 26 9.77 -20.32 12.92
C ASN A 26 10.44 -18.96 12.65
N PRO A 27 11.35 -18.50 13.53
CA PRO A 27 11.94 -17.17 13.40
C PRO A 27 12.72 -16.99 12.08
N ARG A 28 13.40 -18.05 11.62
CA ARG A 28 14.27 -18.01 10.43
C ARG A 28 13.51 -18.14 9.11
N GLY A 29 12.28 -18.63 9.14
CA GLY A 29 11.40 -18.72 7.98
C GLY A 29 10.08 -17.98 8.20
N PHE A 30 10.12 -16.93 9.02
CA PHE A 30 8.96 -16.09 9.27
C PHE A 30 8.62 -15.33 7.99
N ASP A 31 7.41 -15.54 7.50
CA ASP A 31 6.89 -14.89 6.31
C ASP A 31 5.78 -13.91 6.71
N LEU A 32 6.16 -12.64 6.79
CA LEU A 32 5.27 -11.54 7.14
C LEU A 32 4.14 -11.39 6.12
N GLU A 33 4.46 -11.54 4.83
CA GLU A 33 3.52 -11.36 3.73
C GLU A 33 2.42 -12.42 3.80
N LYS A 34 2.80 -13.68 4.05
CA LYS A 34 1.84 -14.77 4.24
C LYS A 34 0.90 -14.55 5.43
N VAL A 35 1.43 -14.09 6.56
CA VAL A 35 0.61 -13.82 7.75
C VAL A 35 -0.35 -12.65 7.50
N LEU A 36 0.13 -11.55 6.91
CA LEU A 36 -0.69 -10.39 6.58
C LEU A 36 -1.74 -10.72 5.53
N GLY A 37 -1.38 -11.43 4.46
CA GLY A 37 -2.29 -11.85 3.40
C GLY A 37 -3.43 -12.72 3.94
N ALA A 38 -3.10 -13.74 4.75
CA ALA A 38 -4.12 -14.58 5.38
C ALA A 38 -5.04 -13.79 6.32
N TRP A 39 -4.51 -12.82 7.07
CA TRP A 39 -5.32 -11.97 7.93
C TRP A 39 -6.22 -11.02 7.13
N ILE A 40 -5.72 -10.41 6.05
CA ILE A 40 -6.50 -9.56 5.15
C ILE A 40 -7.66 -10.35 4.54
N ASP A 41 -7.38 -11.55 4.03
CA ASP A 41 -8.40 -12.44 3.45
C ASP A 41 -9.51 -12.77 4.45
N ASP A 42 -9.13 -13.06 5.70
CA ASP A 42 -10.09 -13.33 6.77
C ASP A 42 -10.93 -12.09 7.12
N VAL A 43 -10.30 -10.91 7.22
CA VAL A 43 -11.02 -9.64 7.46
C VAL A 43 -12.03 -9.36 6.35
N ILE A 44 -11.62 -9.47 5.08
CA ILE A 44 -12.52 -9.26 3.92
C ILE A 44 -13.71 -10.21 3.97
N LYS A 45 -13.46 -11.49 4.28
CA LYS A 45 -14.52 -12.51 4.40
C LYS A 45 -15.49 -12.20 5.53
N ARG A 46 -15.01 -11.87 6.72
CA ARG A 46 -15.86 -11.59 7.90
C ARG A 46 -16.75 -10.36 7.70
N TYR A 47 -16.23 -9.33 7.05
CA TYR A 47 -16.96 -8.09 6.82
C TYR A 47 -17.76 -8.08 5.50
N GLY A 48 -17.65 -9.13 4.69
CA GLY A 48 -18.34 -9.23 3.40
C GLY A 48 -18.01 -8.09 2.43
N SER A 49 -16.84 -7.47 2.57
CA SER A 49 -16.44 -6.29 1.80
C SER A 49 -14.98 -6.38 1.40
N LYS A 50 -14.70 -6.11 0.12
CA LYS A 50 -13.33 -6.00 -0.41
C LYS A 50 -12.61 -4.73 0.08
N ASN A 51 -13.35 -3.74 0.58
CA ASN A 51 -12.76 -2.50 1.08
C ASN A 51 -13.15 -2.35 2.56
N VAL A 52 -12.15 -2.25 3.42
CA VAL A 52 -12.34 -2.27 4.88
C VAL A 52 -11.50 -1.17 5.51
N ILE A 53 -12.08 -0.42 6.45
CA ILE A 53 -11.34 0.56 7.25
C ILE A 53 -10.58 -0.20 8.34
N LEU A 54 -9.27 -0.20 8.28
CA LEU A 54 -8.38 -0.62 9.36
C LEU A 54 -8.29 0.49 10.40
N ASN A 55 -8.91 0.28 11.55
CA ASN A 55 -8.96 1.25 12.63
C ASN A 55 -7.90 0.95 13.70
N PHE A 56 -6.73 1.56 13.58
CA PHE A 56 -5.60 1.45 14.51
C PHE A 56 -5.75 2.31 15.78
N LEU A 57 -6.98 2.70 16.16
CA LEU A 57 -7.35 3.62 17.24
C LEU A 57 -6.83 5.06 17.04
N LEU A 58 -5.54 5.23 16.80
CA LEU A 58 -4.87 6.51 16.55
C LEU A 58 -4.98 6.97 15.10
N LYS A 59 -5.22 6.03 14.17
CA LYS A 59 -5.30 6.28 12.74
C LYS A 59 -6.27 5.31 12.07
N LYS A 60 -7.01 5.81 11.09
CA LYS A 60 -7.83 4.99 10.20
C LYS A 60 -7.15 4.90 8.83
N VAL A 61 -7.06 3.69 8.30
CA VAL A 61 -6.50 3.42 6.97
C VAL A 61 -7.53 2.63 6.19
N LEU A 62 -7.87 3.05 4.98
CA LEU A 62 -8.72 2.25 4.11
C LEU A 62 -7.87 1.18 3.41
N LEU A 63 -8.11 -0.09 3.73
CA LEU A 63 -7.58 -1.21 2.97
C LEU A 63 -8.45 -1.37 1.72
N VAL A 64 -7.85 -1.13 0.56
CA VAL A 64 -8.49 -1.28 -0.75
C VAL A 64 -7.99 -2.58 -1.38
N SER A 65 -8.84 -3.60 -1.45
CA SER A 65 -8.54 -4.85 -2.19
C SER A 65 -9.49 -5.08 -3.38
N GLY A 66 -10.55 -4.27 -3.50
CA GLY A 66 -11.47 -4.34 -4.62
C GLY A 66 -10.90 -3.68 -5.87
N ARG A 67 -10.99 -4.38 -7.01
CA ARG A 67 -10.55 -3.88 -8.32
C ARG A 67 -11.15 -2.52 -8.65
N ASP A 68 -12.46 -2.35 -8.57
CA ASP A 68 -13.13 -1.12 -9.01
C ASP A 68 -12.63 0.14 -8.29
N LEU A 69 -12.43 0.03 -6.96
CA LEU A 69 -11.91 1.16 -6.17
C LEU A 69 -10.40 1.35 -6.39
N SER A 70 -9.65 0.26 -6.57
CA SER A 70 -8.24 0.31 -6.93
C SER A 70 -8.05 1.04 -8.25
N ASP A 71 -8.79 0.65 -9.28
CA ASP A 71 -8.75 1.25 -10.61
C ASP A 71 -9.16 2.71 -10.55
N HIS A 72 -10.18 3.06 -9.77
CA HIS A 72 -10.58 4.45 -9.56
C HIS A 72 -9.48 5.30 -8.88
N ILE A 73 -8.83 4.79 -7.83
CA ILE A 73 -7.74 5.49 -7.14
C ILE A 73 -6.54 5.70 -8.07
N LEU A 74 -6.26 4.72 -8.94
CA LEU A 74 -5.11 4.70 -9.84
C LEU A 74 -5.42 5.26 -11.24
N GLN A 75 -6.65 5.70 -11.48
CA GLN A 75 -7.13 6.12 -12.80
C GLN A 75 -6.35 7.34 -13.31
N ASP A 76 -6.12 8.31 -12.43
CA ASP A 76 -5.48 9.56 -12.77
C ASP A 76 -4.01 9.58 -12.34
N PRO A 77 -3.14 10.29 -13.08
CA PRO A 77 -1.78 10.58 -12.64
C PRO A 77 -1.73 11.20 -11.23
N PRO A 78 -0.70 10.89 -10.43
CA PRO A 78 -0.50 11.52 -9.12
C PRO A 78 -0.50 13.05 -9.21
N ASN A 79 -1.42 13.66 -8.45
CA ASN A 79 -1.66 15.09 -8.37
C ASN A 79 -1.61 15.51 -6.89
N SER A 80 -1.01 16.65 -6.59
CA SER A 80 -0.93 17.18 -5.22
C SER A 80 -2.29 17.47 -4.57
N GLN A 81 -3.35 17.60 -5.36
CA GLN A 81 -4.74 17.77 -4.91
C GLN A 81 -5.54 16.46 -4.81
N GLY A 82 -4.95 15.33 -5.19
CA GLY A 82 -5.60 14.02 -5.27
C GLY A 82 -5.14 13.03 -4.19
N TYR A 83 -5.10 11.75 -4.54
CA TYR A 83 -4.51 10.72 -3.70
C TYR A 83 -2.99 10.85 -3.70
N ILE A 84 -2.42 11.26 -2.56
CA ILE A 84 -0.97 11.39 -2.35
C ILE A 84 -0.42 10.23 -1.52
N GLU A 85 0.89 9.97 -1.59
CA GLU A 85 1.50 9.02 -0.68
C GLU A 85 1.42 9.46 0.79
N GLY A 86 1.39 8.48 1.69
CA GLY A 86 1.50 8.77 3.12
C GLY A 86 2.88 9.30 3.49
N ASN A 87 2.94 10.23 4.46
CA ASN A 87 4.16 10.86 4.96
C ASN A 87 5.30 9.86 5.24
N LEU A 88 5.01 8.70 5.83
CA LEU A 88 6.04 7.68 6.10
C LEU A 88 6.77 7.22 4.82
N LYS A 89 6.02 6.98 3.73
CA LYS A 89 6.61 6.60 2.44
C LYS A 89 7.40 7.77 1.87
N LYS A 90 6.85 8.98 1.94
CA LYS A 90 7.52 10.20 1.48
C LYS A 90 8.85 10.41 2.21
N ASP A 91 8.86 10.36 3.53
CA ASP A 91 10.04 10.61 4.36
C ASP A 91 11.11 9.54 4.13
N GLY A 92 10.71 8.26 4.13
CA GLY A 92 11.63 7.15 3.90
C GLY A 92 12.24 7.18 2.50
N MET A 93 11.43 7.45 1.47
CA MET A 93 11.93 7.59 0.11
C MET A 93 12.75 8.87 -0.08
N SER A 94 12.40 9.98 0.58
CA SER A 94 13.12 11.24 0.43
C SER A 94 14.54 11.16 1.00
N PHE A 95 14.74 10.34 2.04
CA PHE A 95 16.06 10.05 2.57
C PHE A 95 16.97 9.31 1.56
N LEU A 96 16.40 8.39 0.76
CA LEU A 96 17.16 7.57 -0.20
C LEU A 96 17.26 8.21 -1.59
N ALA A 97 16.17 8.80 -2.06
CA ALA A 97 16.00 9.34 -3.41
C ALA A 97 14.94 10.46 -3.38
N PRO A 98 15.33 11.71 -3.07
CA PRO A 98 14.41 12.84 -2.86
C PRO A 98 13.58 13.22 -4.09
N ASN A 99 14.00 12.79 -5.28
CA ASN A 99 13.32 13.04 -6.54
C ASN A 99 12.75 11.76 -7.18
N ALA A 100 12.48 10.71 -6.38
CA ALA A 100 11.95 9.46 -6.90
C ALA A 100 10.55 9.65 -7.52
N LEU A 101 10.29 8.98 -8.65
CA LEU A 101 9.00 9.01 -9.33
C LEU A 101 7.84 8.60 -8.40
N THR A 102 8.10 7.67 -7.47
CA THR A 102 7.12 7.08 -6.55
C THR A 102 6.61 8.02 -5.45
N ILE A 103 7.19 9.22 -5.33
CA ILE A 103 6.81 10.31 -4.41
C ILE A 103 6.67 11.67 -5.14
N SER A 104 6.70 11.63 -6.48
CA SER A 104 6.57 12.82 -7.32
C SER A 104 5.11 13.02 -7.73
N HIS A 105 4.72 14.28 -7.89
CA HIS A 105 3.37 14.69 -8.30
C HIS A 105 3.43 15.71 -9.43
N ASP A 106 2.29 15.99 -10.05
CA ASP A 106 2.10 17.10 -10.99
C ASP A 106 3.15 17.08 -12.13
N GLN A 107 3.77 18.23 -12.42
CA GLN A 107 4.78 18.38 -13.47
C GLN A 107 6.02 17.49 -13.24
N GLN A 108 6.41 17.26 -11.97
CA GLN A 108 7.57 16.43 -11.67
C GLN A 108 7.33 14.98 -12.07
N TRP A 109 6.15 14.45 -11.78
CA TRP A 109 5.77 13.10 -12.19
C TRP A 109 5.68 12.99 -13.71
N GLN A 110 5.05 13.96 -14.38
CA GLN A 110 4.93 14.01 -15.84
C GLN A 110 6.30 14.00 -16.53
N ARG A 111 7.29 14.69 -15.96
CA ARG A 111 8.67 14.71 -16.47
C ARG A 111 9.40 13.40 -16.22
N LEU A 112 9.27 12.84 -15.02
CA LEU A 112 10.06 11.69 -14.60
C LEU A 112 9.55 10.36 -15.17
N ARG A 113 8.24 10.23 -15.42
CA ARG A 113 7.66 8.97 -15.88
C ARG A 113 8.23 8.50 -17.23
N PRO A 114 8.24 9.32 -18.31
CA PRO A 114 8.79 8.89 -19.60
C PRO A 114 10.28 8.54 -19.52
N TYR A 115 11.04 9.28 -18.70
CA TYR A 115 12.46 9.00 -18.47
C TYR A 115 12.67 7.64 -17.81
N ASN A 116 11.94 7.34 -16.74
CA ASN A 116 12.04 6.05 -16.05
C ASN A 116 11.54 4.89 -16.92
N GLU A 117 10.45 5.07 -17.67
CA GLU A 117 9.95 4.04 -18.59
C GLU A 117 10.89 3.81 -19.77
N GLY A 118 11.56 4.85 -20.27
CA GLY A 118 12.51 4.77 -21.38
C GLY A 118 13.71 3.85 -21.13
N VAL A 119 14.17 3.77 -19.87
CA VAL A 119 15.27 2.87 -19.48
C VAL A 119 14.81 1.47 -19.08
N LEU A 120 13.52 1.29 -18.80
CA LEU A 120 12.91 0.01 -18.41
C LEU A 120 12.29 -0.75 -19.60
N GLY A 121 12.24 -0.14 -20.78
CA GLY A 121 11.74 -0.77 -22.01
C GLY A 121 12.61 -1.96 -22.44
N THR A 122 11.98 -3.08 -22.76
CA THR A 122 12.66 -4.25 -23.35
C THR A 122 13.42 -3.84 -24.62
N GLY A 123 14.75 -4.02 -24.62
CA GLY A 123 15.62 -3.74 -25.75
C GLY A 123 16.25 -2.34 -25.78
N CYS A 124 15.95 -1.47 -24.81
CA CYS A 124 16.60 -0.16 -24.70
C CYS A 124 18.03 -0.30 -24.15
N GLN A 125 19.02 0.21 -24.88
CA GLN A 125 20.37 0.39 -24.33
C GLN A 125 20.38 1.61 -23.41
N HIS A 126 20.96 1.48 -22.22
CA HIS A 126 21.32 2.64 -21.40
C HIS A 126 22.30 3.51 -22.20
N GLN A 127 21.85 4.68 -22.67
CA GLN A 127 22.74 5.68 -23.24
C GLN A 127 23.48 6.37 -22.09
N TYR A 128 24.77 6.08 -21.99
CA TYR A 128 25.72 6.75 -21.10
C TYR A 128 26.13 8.12 -21.65
#